data_AF-A0A914D522-F1
#
_entry.id   AF-A0A914D522-F1
#
_cell.length_a   1.000
_cell.length_b   1.000
_cell.length_c   1.000
_cell.angle_alpha   90.00
_cell.angle_beta   90.00
_cell.angle_gamma   90.00
#
_symmetry.space_group_name_H-M   'P 1'
#
loop_
_entity.id
_entity.type
_entity.pdbx_description
1 polymer ?
#
loop_
_entity_poly.entity_id
_entity_poly.type
_entity_poly.pdbx_seq_one_letter_code
_entity_poly.pdbx_strand_id
1 'polypeptide(L)'
;MILAFIVLAKNTQNLIRDNVPEFISVDISLQRNNGEWPPNSLDLNVMDYSIWSILEAEACSKPHQSIDALKKSLVKAWNKIP
;
A
#
# COMPACT_ATOMS: atom_id res chain seq x y z
N MET A 1 2.98 2.91 -16.16
CA MET A 1 2.15 2.51 -15.00
C MET A 1 3.02 2.12 -13.80
N ILE A 2 3.95 1.16 -13.91
CA ILE A 2 4.88 0.75 -12.82
C ILE A 2 5.75 1.91 -12.29
N LEU A 3 6.26 2.79 -13.17
CA LEU A 3 7.05 3.95 -12.77
C LEU A 3 6.28 4.97 -11.91
N ALA A 4 4.96 5.11 -12.12
CA ALA A 4 4.13 6.04 -11.35
C ALA A 4 3.93 5.55 -9.91
N PHE A 5 3.77 4.23 -9.72
CA PHE A 5 3.69 3.61 -8.40
C PHE A 5 4.98 3.79 -7.59
N ILE A 6 6.14 3.64 -8.23
CA ILE A 6 7.46 3.83 -7.57
C ILE A 6 7.64 5.29 -7.12
N VAL A 7 7.26 6.25 -7.97
CA VAL A 7 7.37 7.68 -7.65
C VAL A 7 6.42 8.07 -6.51
N LEU A 8 5.18 7.58 -6.54
CA LEU A 8 4.21 7.85 -5.48
C LEU A 8 4.63 7.22 -4.14
N ALA A 9 5.17 6.01 -4.16
CA ALA A 9 5.67 5.33 -2.96
C ALA A 9 6.81 6.13 -2.30
N LYS A 10 7.74 6.65 -3.11
CA LYS A 10 8.84 7.48 -2.64
C LYS A 10 8.35 8.80 -2.02
N ASN A 11 7.37 9.46 -2.64
CA ASN A 11 6.82 10.71 -2.13
C ASN A 11 6.07 10.51 -0.80
N THR A 12 5.27 9.44 -0.70
CA THR A 12 4.57 9.09 0.55
C THR A 12 5.54 8.74 1.67
N GLN A 13 6.60 7.98 1.39
CA GLN A 13 7.64 7.70 2.39
C GLN A 13 8.35 8.95 2.87
N ASN A 14 8.66 9.89 1.97
CA ASN A 14 9.29 11.16 2.36
C ASN A 14 8.36 11.97 3.26
N LEU A 15 7.07 12.11 2.89
CA LEU A 15 6.08 12.82 3.69
C LEU A 15 5.97 12.25 5.11
N ILE A 16 5.99 10.92 5.24
CA ILE A 16 5.83 10.27 6.55
C ILE A 16 7.09 10.38 7.38
N ARG A 17 8.27 10.23 6.77
CA ARG A 17 9.55 10.49 7.43
C ARG A 17 9.60 11.90 8.02
N ASP A 18 9.06 12.88 7.31
CA ASP A 18 9.08 14.28 7.74
C ASP A 18 8.06 14.58 8.85
N ASN A 19 6.99 13.78 9.00
CA ASN A 19 5.88 14.04 9.93
C ASN A 19 5.77 13.04 11.09
N VAL A 20 6.44 11.89 11.02
CA VAL A 20 6.37 10.80 12.00
C VAL A 20 7.80 10.46 12.46
N PRO A 21 8.26 11.02 13.60
CA PRO A 21 9.64 10.86 14.09
C PRO A 21 10.06 9.40 14.34
N GLU A 22 9.10 8.52 14.56
CA GLU A 22 9.31 7.09 14.81
C GLU A 22 9.28 6.24 13.52
N PHE A 23 9.10 6.87 12.35
CA PHE A 23 9.05 6.16 11.09
C PHE A 23 10.41 5.54 10.73
N ILE A 24 10.44 4.22 10.63
CA ILE A 24 11.60 3.48 10.15
C ILE A 24 11.68 3.65 8.64
N SER A 25 12.52 4.58 8.18
CA SER A 25 12.76 4.74 6.75
C SER A 25 13.58 3.56 6.22
N VAL A 26 13.06 2.84 5.22
CA VAL A 26 13.89 1.92 4.43
C VAL A 26 14.73 2.73 3.46
N ASP A 27 16.03 2.43 3.45
CA ASP A 27 16.97 3.02 2.51
C ASP A 27 16.72 2.45 1.11
N ILE A 28 15.92 3.20 0.34
CA ILE A 28 15.58 2.94 -1.05
C ILE A 28 16.64 3.45 -2.04
N SER A 29 17.83 3.87 -1.57
CA SER A 29 18.89 4.33 -2.48
C SER A 29 19.45 3.14 -3.28
N LEU A 30 19.76 3.39 -4.55
CA LEU A 30 20.27 2.40 -5.52
C LEU A 30 21.63 1.77 -5.14
N GLN A 31 22.16 2.04 -3.93
CA GLN A 31 23.48 1.63 -3.48
C GLN A 31 23.47 0.55 -2.38
N ARG A 32 22.30 0.03 -1.97
CA ARG A 32 22.23 -1.15 -1.10
C ARG A 32 21.95 -2.41 -1.92
N ASN A 33 22.71 -3.46 -1.64
CA ASN A 33 22.53 -4.77 -2.29
C ASN A 33 21.20 -5.47 -1.97
N ASN A 34 20.38 -4.97 -1.04
CA ASN A 34 19.06 -5.54 -0.74
C ASN A 34 18.08 -4.42 -0.40
N GLY A 35 17.48 -3.78 -1.42
CA GLY A 35 16.33 -2.89 -1.30
C GLY A 35 15.04 -3.62 -0.89
N GLU A 36 15.16 -4.62 -0.02
CA GLU A 36 14.07 -5.44 0.48
C GLU A 36 13.71 -4.97 1.87
N TRP A 37 12.42 -4.74 2.10
CA TRP A 37 11.91 -4.52 3.43
C TRP A 37 12.19 -5.76 4.31
N PRO A 38 12.36 -5.62 5.64
CA PRO A 38 12.52 -6.78 6.51
C PRO A 38 11.35 -7.77 6.33
N PRO A 39 11.56 -9.09 6.42
CA PRO A 39 10.46 -10.06 6.29
C PRO A 39 9.29 -9.73 7.23
N ASN A 40 8.05 -9.91 6.75
CA ASN A 40 6.80 -9.57 7.47
C ASN A 40 6.51 -8.08 7.70
N SER A 41 7.12 -7.17 6.94
CA SER A 41 6.90 -5.71 7.05
C SER A 41 5.90 -5.14 6.02
N LEU A 42 4.90 -5.95 5.62
CA LEU A 42 3.84 -5.51 4.70
C LEU A 42 3.01 -4.36 5.29
N ASP A 43 2.99 -4.27 6.63
CA ASP A 43 2.45 -3.17 7.44
C ASP A 43 3.29 -1.89 7.41
N LEU A 44 4.57 -1.98 7.05
CA LEU A 44 5.49 -0.83 6.93
C LEU A 44 5.49 -0.19 5.54
N ASN A 45 4.96 -0.86 4.51
CA ASN A 45 4.71 -0.18 3.24
C ASN A 45 3.42 0.63 3.34
N VAL A 46 3.57 1.91 3.68
CA VAL A 46 2.42 2.80 3.90
C VAL A 46 1.53 2.92 2.66
N MET A 47 2.07 2.73 1.46
CA MET A 47 1.26 2.64 0.25
C MET A 47 0.37 1.39 0.26
N ASP A 48 0.93 0.22 0.55
CA ASP A 48 0.16 -1.01 0.62
C ASP A 48 -0.88 -0.93 1.74
N TYR A 49 -0.52 -0.41 2.91
CA TYR A 49 -1.46 -0.20 4.02
C TYR A 49 -2.62 0.72 3.63
N SER A 50 -2.33 1.84 2.97
CA SER A 50 -3.36 2.81 2.59
C SER A 50 -4.31 2.25 1.53
N ILE A 51 -3.76 1.55 0.52
CA ILE A 51 -4.55 0.91 -0.53
C ILE A 51 -5.39 -0.24 0.04
N TRP A 52 -4.81 -1.08 0.90
CA TRP A 52 -5.56 -2.14 1.58
C TRP A 52 -6.67 -1.58 2.47
N SER A 53 -6.41 -0.50 3.20
CA SER A 53 -7.44 0.15 4.04
C SER A 53 -8.63 0.66 3.21
N ILE A 54 -8.38 1.26 2.04
CA ILE A 54 -9.45 1.71 1.13
C ILE A 54 -10.23 0.51 0.57
N LEU A 55 -9.52 -0.52 0.09
CA LEU A 55 -10.15 -1.71 -0.46
C LEU A 55 -10.99 -2.46 0.58
N GLU A 56 -10.49 -2.58 1.81
CA GLU A 56 -11.20 -3.20 2.92
C GLU A 56 -12.45 -2.39 3.28
N ALA A 57 -12.33 -1.08 3.48
CA ALA A 57 -13.47 -0.23 3.82
C ALA A 57 -14.59 -0.29 2.77
N GLU A 58 -14.24 -0.27 1.49
CA GLU A 58 -15.21 -0.27 0.39
C GLU A 58 -15.77 -1.68 0.12
N ALA A 59 -14.89 -2.67 -0.07
CA ALA A 59 -15.29 -4.01 -0.48
C ALA A 59 -15.87 -4.82 0.69
N CYS A 60 -15.37 -4.65 1.91
CA CYS A 60 -15.80 -5.41 3.10
C CYS A 60 -16.84 -4.68 3.96
N SER A 61 -17.41 -3.57 3.49
CA SER A 61 -18.54 -2.87 4.15
C SER A 61 -19.78 -3.75 4.40
N LYS A 62 -19.88 -4.90 3.72
CA LYS A 62 -20.93 -5.90 3.90
C LYS A 62 -20.42 -7.33 3.71
N PRO A 63 -21.06 -8.34 4.32
CA PRO A 63 -20.72 -9.74 4.09
C PRO A 63 -20.96 -10.17 2.64
N HIS A 64 -20.10 -11.04 2.12
CA HIS A 64 -20.22 -11.63 0.78
C HIS A 64 -20.65 -13.09 0.87
N GLN A 65 -21.52 -13.51 -0.06
CA GLN A 65 -22.04 -14.89 -0.11
C GLN A 65 -21.07 -15.87 -0.78
N SER A 66 -20.01 -15.38 -1.43
CA SER A 66 -18.98 -16.21 -2.08
C SER A 66 -17.68 -15.45 -2.28
N ILE A 67 -16.60 -16.19 -2.51
CA ILE A 67 -15.29 -15.63 -2.86
C ILE A 67 -15.37 -14.83 -4.17
N ASP A 68 -16.17 -15.26 -5.14
CA ASP A 68 -16.32 -14.53 -6.41
C ASP A 68 -17.05 -13.19 -6.22
N ALA A 69 -18.02 -13.12 -5.31
CA ALA A 69 -18.68 -11.87 -4.95
C ALA A 69 -17.70 -10.89 -4.28
N LEU A 70 -16.83 -11.40 -3.40
CA LEU A 70 -15.74 -10.62 -2.80
C LEU A 70 -14.77 -10.09 -3.86
N LYS A 71 -14.27 -10.95 -4.77
CA LYS A 71 -13.36 -10.55 -5.85
C LYS A 71 -13.95 -9.44 -6.72
N LYS A 72 -15.21 -9.55 -7.12
CA LYS A 72 -15.91 -8.50 -7.89
C LYS A 72 -16.01 -7.19 -7.12
N SER A 73 -16.24 -7.26 -5.81
CA SER A 73 -16.32 -6.07 -4.95
C SER A 73 -14.96 -5.39 -4.79
N LEU A 74 -13.88 -6.16 -4.62
CA LEU A 74 -12.50 -5.65 -4.60
C LEU A 74 -12.12 -4.97 -5.91
N VAL A 75 -12.43 -5.58 -7.07
CA VAL A 75 -12.19 -4.96 -8.39
C VAL A 75 -12.98 -3.65 -8.53
N LYS A 76 -14.23 -3.62 -8.08
CA LYS A 76 -15.04 -2.40 -8.09
C LYS A 76 -14.44 -1.32 -7.20
N ALA A 77 -13.98 -1.66 -6.00
CA ALA A 77 -13.33 -0.72 -5.08
C ALA A 77 -12.03 -0.18 -5.68
N TRP A 78 -11.19 -1.05 -6.25
CA TRP A 78 -9.96 -0.67 -6.93
C TRP A 78 -10.21 0.36 -8.04
N ASN A 79 -11.21 0.13 -8.88
CA ASN A 79 -11.55 1.05 -9.99
C ASN A 79 -12.12 2.40 -9.54
N LYS A 80 -12.44 2.58 -8.24
CA LYS A 80 -12.85 3.87 -7.67
C LYS A 80 -11.68 4.67 -7.09
N ILE A 81 -10.52 4.05 -6.90
CA ILE A 81 -9.34 4.73 -6.38
C ILE A 81 -8.88 5.74 -7.45
N PRO A 82 -8.76 7.04 -7.12
CA PRO A 82 -8.36 8.09 -8.07
C PRO A 82 -6.99 7.90 -8.72
#